data_AF-A0A2H0MXI0-F1
#
_entry.id   AF-A0A2H0MXI0-F1
#
_cell.length_a   1.000
_cell.length_b   1.000
_cell.length_c   1.000
_cell.angle_alpha   90.00
_cell.angle_beta   90.00
_cell.angle_gamma   90.00
#
_symmetry.space_group_name_H-M   'P 1'
#
loop_
_entity.id
_entity.type
_entity.pdbx_description
1 polymer ?
#
loop_
_entity_poly.entity_id
_entity_poly.type
_entity_poly.pdbx_seq_one_letter_code
_entity_poly.pdbx_strand_id
1 'polypeptide(L)'
;MVTKVLKQILKYKKALIYFSIAGGFSAILISYYVLNYNYHWIPAPLVELARESELIKTPPAKTCSECHAKIFESWQKSRHSKAWVSEFYVEDSENHSKEKCLPCHVPQTVNPGKKPDPRLDNRDDGVYCVSCHLKDGAMRGPYDLFSPSHPTREVGEFRKSVFCGSCHEKTYKEWMETDRERSCQSCHMPRVMGRLTQKFPLSLLHRKRQVADHSFPHGEIDPDNILLELQFQNEKASLSLTNLKIPHAFPTADNGDPRLYVYISFLDATGEEVTSEKEIIAPQKETALPWQKAIVYPYRVNAKTEKARVSIQYKPAWSKEKKEVLVREFQRGDNR
;
A
#
# COMPACT_ATOMS: atom_id res chain seq x y z
N MET A 1 43.86 -61.84 -6.31
CA MET A 1 44.24 -60.84 -5.29
C MET A 1 44.09 -59.39 -5.80
N VAL A 2 44.54 -59.10 -7.03
CA VAL A 2 44.47 -57.77 -7.69
C VAL A 2 43.03 -57.19 -7.79
N THR A 3 42.02 -58.01 -8.04
CA THR A 3 40.61 -57.56 -8.19
C THR A 3 39.94 -57.13 -6.88
N LYS A 4 40.35 -57.68 -5.73
CA LYS A 4 39.85 -57.22 -4.40
C LYS A 4 40.43 -55.86 -4.02
N VAL A 5 41.73 -55.66 -4.27
CA VAL A 5 42.44 -54.40 -4.00
C VAL A 5 41.88 -53.27 -4.88
N LEU A 6 41.63 -53.52 -6.17
CA LEU A 6 41.06 -52.50 -7.07
C LEU A 6 39.64 -52.06 -6.65
N LYS A 7 38.77 -53.01 -6.27
CA LYS A 7 37.42 -52.70 -5.76
C LYS A 7 37.46 -51.89 -4.46
N GLN A 8 38.45 -52.17 -3.60
CA GLN A 8 38.63 -51.46 -2.33
C GLN A 8 39.11 -50.03 -2.56
N ILE A 9 40.07 -49.81 -3.47
CA ILE A 9 40.53 -48.47 -3.89
C ILE A 9 39.39 -47.64 -4.50
N LEU A 10 38.55 -48.25 -5.36
CA LEU A 10 37.36 -47.60 -5.92
C LEU A 10 36.32 -47.24 -4.85
N LYS A 11 36.14 -48.10 -3.83
CA LYS A 11 35.27 -47.82 -2.68
C LYS A 11 35.78 -46.65 -1.85
N TYR A 12 37.09 -46.58 -1.58
CA TYR A 12 37.70 -45.45 -0.85
C TYR A 12 37.69 -44.15 -1.65
N LYS A 13 37.93 -44.17 -2.98
CA LYS A 13 37.76 -42.99 -3.83
C LYS A 13 36.33 -42.47 -3.83
N LYS A 14 35.33 -43.35 -3.93
CA LYS A 14 33.92 -42.98 -3.81
C LYS A 14 33.62 -42.39 -2.43
N ALA A 15 34.08 -43.03 -1.35
CA ALA A 15 33.91 -42.52 0.01
C ALA A 15 34.55 -41.14 0.22
N LEU A 16 35.75 -40.90 -0.34
CA LEU A 16 36.41 -39.59 -0.30
C LEU A 16 35.59 -38.51 -1.04
N ILE A 17 35.08 -38.83 -2.24
CA ILE A 17 34.21 -37.94 -3.01
C ILE A 17 32.92 -37.64 -2.23
N TYR A 18 32.27 -38.64 -1.64
CA TYR A 18 31.10 -38.44 -0.79
C TYR A 18 31.41 -37.60 0.44
N PHE A 19 32.58 -37.77 1.06
CA PHE A 19 33.00 -36.98 2.22
C PHE A 19 33.27 -35.51 1.84
N SER A 20 33.91 -35.25 0.69
CA SER A 20 34.10 -33.90 0.15
C SER A 20 32.79 -33.24 -0.27
N ILE A 21 31.87 -33.99 -0.86
CA ILE A 21 30.52 -33.49 -1.22
C ILE A 21 29.69 -33.21 0.03
N ALA A 22 29.70 -34.11 1.04
CA ALA A 22 29.00 -33.94 2.30
C ALA A 22 29.57 -32.78 3.13
N GLY A 23 30.90 -32.62 3.14
CA GLY A 23 31.58 -31.48 3.74
C GLY A 23 31.22 -30.16 3.05
N GLY A 24 31.19 -30.13 1.72
CA GLY A 24 30.76 -28.97 0.94
C GLY A 24 29.29 -28.61 1.18
N PHE A 25 28.40 -29.60 1.23
CA PHE A 25 26.98 -29.38 1.52
C PHE A 25 26.76 -28.84 2.94
N SER A 26 27.48 -29.39 3.92
CA SER A 26 27.44 -28.91 5.31
C SER A 26 27.94 -27.47 5.40
N ALA A 27 29.01 -27.11 4.70
CA ALA A 27 29.52 -25.75 4.66
C ALA A 27 28.53 -24.76 4.02
N ILE A 28 27.83 -25.16 2.96
CA ILE A 28 26.77 -24.34 2.33
C ILE A 28 25.60 -24.12 3.31
N LEU A 29 25.15 -25.16 4.00
CA LEU A 29 24.06 -25.05 4.98
C LEU A 29 24.46 -24.17 6.17
N ILE A 30 25.68 -24.34 6.69
CA ILE A 30 26.22 -23.49 7.77
C ILE A 30 26.29 -22.04 7.30
N SER A 31 26.82 -21.79 6.10
CA SER A 31 26.92 -20.44 5.55
C SER A 31 25.54 -19.81 5.38
N TYR A 32 24.57 -20.56 4.86
CA TYR A 32 23.19 -20.11 4.72
C TYR A 32 22.55 -19.78 6.07
N TYR A 33 22.78 -20.63 7.08
CA TYR A 33 22.31 -20.40 8.45
C TYR A 33 22.94 -19.14 9.06
N VAL A 34 24.26 -18.97 8.94
CA VAL A 34 24.96 -17.76 9.41
C VAL A 34 24.38 -16.53 8.73
N LEU A 35 24.26 -16.50 7.41
CA LEU A 35 23.71 -15.35 6.67
C LEU A 35 22.28 -14.98 7.05
N ASN A 36 21.43 -15.95 7.41
CA ASN A 36 20.01 -15.70 7.68
C ASN A 36 19.68 -15.48 9.16
N TYR A 37 20.54 -15.93 10.08
CA TYR A 37 20.26 -15.92 11.53
C TYR A 37 21.38 -15.32 12.38
N ASN A 38 22.64 -15.38 11.93
CA ASN A 38 23.81 -14.97 12.71
C ASN A 38 24.80 -14.14 11.88
N TYR A 39 24.31 -13.27 10.99
CA TYR A 39 25.18 -12.58 10.04
C TYR A 39 26.18 -11.62 10.71
N HIS A 40 25.89 -11.21 11.94
CA HIS A 40 26.79 -10.46 12.80
C HIS A 40 28.11 -11.20 13.09
N TRP A 41 28.17 -12.51 12.87
CA TRP A 41 29.40 -13.31 12.97
C TRP A 41 30.34 -13.12 11.78
N ILE A 42 29.85 -12.50 10.70
CA ILE A 42 30.68 -12.18 9.53
C ILE A 42 31.54 -10.96 9.89
N PRO A 43 32.87 -11.05 9.81
CA PRO A 43 33.77 -9.94 10.10
C PRO A 43 33.41 -8.68 9.30
N ALA A 44 33.24 -7.54 9.98
CA ALA A 44 32.90 -6.27 9.34
C ALA A 44 33.82 -5.89 8.15
N PRO A 45 35.16 -6.10 8.22
CA PRO A 45 36.04 -5.79 7.08
C PRO A 45 35.69 -6.55 5.80
N LEU A 46 35.17 -7.77 5.89
CA LEU A 46 34.76 -8.55 4.73
C LEU A 46 33.52 -7.98 4.06
N VAL A 47 32.60 -7.44 4.86
CA VAL A 47 31.37 -6.83 4.35
C VAL A 47 31.68 -5.45 3.75
N GLU A 48 32.60 -4.71 4.35
CA GLU A 48 32.96 -3.35 3.91
C GLU A 48 33.49 -3.32 2.47
N LEU A 49 34.25 -4.35 2.06
CA LEU A 49 34.74 -4.49 0.68
C LEU A 49 33.62 -4.61 -0.36
N ALA A 50 32.43 -5.06 0.04
CA ALA A 50 31.28 -5.23 -0.84
C ALA A 50 30.26 -4.08 -0.73
N ARG A 51 30.55 -3.05 0.06
CA ARG A 51 29.68 -1.89 0.24
C ARG A 51 29.68 -1.01 -1.01
N GLU A 52 28.49 -0.62 -1.42
CA GLU A 52 28.26 0.32 -2.50
C GLU A 52 27.79 1.64 -1.88
N SER A 53 28.74 2.54 -1.62
CA SER A 53 28.50 3.80 -0.89
C SER A 53 27.47 4.71 -1.54
N GLU A 54 27.32 4.65 -2.87
CA GLU A 54 26.30 5.40 -3.61
C GLU A 54 24.87 4.97 -3.23
N LEU A 55 24.66 3.72 -2.78
CA LEU A 55 23.33 3.22 -2.42
C LEU A 55 22.76 3.86 -1.14
N ILE A 56 23.62 4.43 -0.29
CA ILE A 56 23.23 5.08 0.98
C ILE A 56 23.29 6.61 0.94
N LYS A 57 23.40 7.18 -0.27
CA LYS A 57 23.27 8.62 -0.51
C LYS A 57 21.86 8.95 -0.97
N THR A 58 21.59 9.08 -2.26
CA THR A 58 20.25 9.28 -2.82
C THR A 58 20.22 8.79 -4.27
N PRO A 59 20.48 7.49 -4.53
CA PRO A 59 20.43 6.99 -5.89
C PRO A 59 18.99 7.08 -6.44
N PRO A 60 18.80 7.25 -7.76
CA PRO A 60 17.47 7.15 -8.37
C PRO A 60 16.79 5.81 -8.05
N ALA A 61 15.46 5.78 -8.01
CA ALA A 61 14.68 4.57 -7.71
C ALA A 61 15.05 3.38 -8.62
N LYS A 62 15.39 3.66 -9.88
CA LYS A 62 15.79 2.66 -10.87
C LYS A 62 17.01 1.86 -10.44
N THR A 63 17.97 2.44 -9.72
CA THR A 63 19.14 1.72 -9.20
C THR A 63 18.72 0.60 -8.25
N CYS A 64 17.69 0.83 -7.42
CA CYS A 64 17.17 -0.18 -6.51
C CYS A 64 16.57 -1.39 -7.26
N SER A 65 16.08 -1.19 -8.49
CA SER A 65 15.45 -2.25 -9.31
C SER A 65 16.41 -3.37 -9.70
N GLU A 66 17.72 -3.10 -9.74
CA GLU A 66 18.73 -4.10 -10.07
C GLU A 66 18.71 -5.29 -9.11
N CYS A 67 18.43 -5.02 -7.83
CA CYS A 67 18.30 -6.02 -6.78
C CYS A 67 16.85 -6.28 -6.39
N HIS A 68 15.99 -5.25 -6.35
CA HIS A 68 14.63 -5.28 -5.82
C HIS A 68 13.56 -5.14 -6.91
N ALA A 69 13.76 -5.77 -8.06
CA ALA A 69 12.92 -5.66 -9.25
C ALA A 69 11.40 -5.73 -8.97
N LYS A 70 10.94 -6.68 -8.14
CA LYS A 70 9.51 -6.85 -7.83
C LYS A 70 8.93 -5.70 -7.01
N ILE A 71 9.70 -5.21 -6.03
CA ILE A 71 9.30 -4.07 -5.21
C ILE A 71 9.27 -2.81 -6.07
N PHE A 72 10.27 -2.62 -6.92
CA PHE A 72 10.32 -1.51 -7.86
C PHE A 72 9.14 -1.52 -8.83
N GLU A 73 8.81 -2.66 -9.45
CA GLU A 73 7.67 -2.79 -10.37
C GLU A 73 6.34 -2.44 -9.68
N SER A 74 6.17 -2.92 -8.44
CA SER A 74 5.03 -2.64 -7.60
C SER A 74 4.93 -1.13 -7.27
N TRP A 75 6.02 -0.53 -6.79
CA TRP A 75 6.10 0.92 -6.54
C TRP A 75 5.86 1.75 -7.79
N GLN A 76 6.37 1.35 -8.95
CA GLN A 76 6.21 2.10 -10.19
C GLN A 76 4.74 2.25 -10.59
N LYS A 77 3.88 1.30 -10.22
CA LYS A 77 2.42 1.33 -10.44
C LYS A 77 1.66 2.20 -9.43
N SER A 78 2.29 2.58 -8.33
CA SER A 78 1.66 3.33 -7.23
C SER A 78 1.41 4.80 -7.56
N ARG A 79 0.59 5.48 -6.76
CA ARG A 79 0.50 6.95 -6.82
C ARG A 79 1.70 7.65 -6.18
N HIS A 80 2.46 6.95 -5.33
CA HIS A 80 3.71 7.47 -4.74
C HIS A 80 4.77 7.75 -5.81
N SER A 81 4.98 6.83 -6.77
CA SER A 81 5.90 7.04 -7.90
C SER A 81 5.45 8.16 -8.84
N LYS A 82 4.17 8.55 -8.79
CA LYS A 82 3.56 9.59 -9.61
C LYS A 82 3.33 10.90 -8.85
N ALA A 83 3.75 10.97 -7.59
CA ALA A 83 3.42 12.10 -6.71
C ALA A 83 3.91 13.44 -7.28
N TRP A 84 5.06 13.47 -7.94
CA TRP A 84 5.61 14.69 -8.54
C TRP A 84 5.16 14.97 -9.98
N VAL A 85 4.95 13.93 -10.77
CA VAL A 85 4.79 14.01 -12.23
C VAL A 85 3.33 13.92 -12.70
N SER A 86 2.39 13.61 -11.80
CA SER A 86 0.97 13.51 -12.15
C SER A 86 0.43 14.85 -12.66
N GLU A 87 -0.23 14.86 -13.83
CA GLU A 87 -0.83 16.06 -14.42
C GLU A 87 -1.75 16.81 -13.44
N PHE A 88 -2.63 16.09 -12.73
CA PHE A 88 -3.49 16.66 -11.69
C PHE A 88 -2.71 17.37 -10.58
N TYR A 89 -1.56 16.82 -10.20
CA TYR A 89 -0.71 17.47 -9.19
C TYR A 89 -0.03 18.71 -9.77
N VAL A 90 0.47 18.65 -11.01
CA VAL A 90 1.06 19.82 -11.68
C VAL A 90 0.03 20.95 -11.75
N GLU A 91 -1.22 20.66 -12.11
CA GLU A 91 -2.33 21.63 -12.11
C GLU A 91 -2.63 22.16 -10.70
N ASP A 92 -2.92 21.28 -9.74
CA ASP A 92 -3.29 21.65 -8.37
C ASP A 92 -2.19 22.42 -7.63
N SER A 93 -0.93 22.12 -7.94
CA SER A 93 0.26 22.77 -7.37
C SER A 93 0.64 24.08 -8.08
N GLU A 94 -0.14 24.52 -9.07
CA GLU A 94 0.18 25.68 -9.92
C GLU A 94 1.58 25.56 -10.53
N ASN A 95 1.79 24.47 -11.25
CA ASN A 95 3.07 24.10 -11.86
C ASN A 95 4.22 24.08 -10.84
N HIS A 96 4.03 23.29 -9.77
CA HIS A 96 5.00 23.07 -8.69
C HIS A 96 5.36 24.30 -7.84
N SER A 97 4.65 25.42 -7.99
CA SER A 97 4.94 26.66 -7.25
C SER A 97 4.48 26.63 -5.79
N LYS A 98 3.51 25.76 -5.45
CA LYS A 98 3.00 25.64 -4.07
C LYS A 98 3.96 24.84 -3.17
N GLU A 99 4.83 25.55 -2.46
CA GLU A 99 5.82 24.96 -1.54
C GLU A 99 5.21 24.02 -0.49
N LYS A 100 4.00 24.32 -0.02
CA LYS A 100 3.29 23.50 0.98
C LYS A 100 3.05 22.04 0.54
N CYS A 101 3.06 21.78 -0.77
CA CYS A 101 2.85 20.46 -1.34
C CYS A 101 4.13 19.62 -1.39
N LEU A 102 5.30 20.26 -1.45
CA LEU A 102 6.59 19.60 -1.67
C LEU A 102 6.94 18.56 -0.60
N PRO A 103 6.73 18.81 0.71
CA PRO A 103 7.00 17.83 1.77
C PRO A 103 6.43 16.44 1.49
N CYS A 104 5.17 16.36 1.06
CA CYS A 104 4.49 15.08 0.88
C CYS A 104 4.66 14.49 -0.52
N HIS A 105 4.96 15.32 -1.52
CA HIS A 105 5.09 14.88 -2.93
C HIS A 105 6.52 14.54 -3.34
N VAL A 106 7.52 15.15 -2.70
CA VAL A 106 8.95 14.89 -2.89
C VAL A 106 9.69 14.85 -1.53
N PRO A 107 9.30 13.97 -0.59
CA PRO A 107 9.92 13.89 0.73
C PRO A 107 11.39 13.47 0.66
N GLN A 108 12.25 14.11 1.45
CA GLN A 108 13.64 13.69 1.64
C GLN A 108 13.73 12.46 2.54
N THR A 109 13.13 12.52 3.72
CA THR A 109 13.10 11.40 4.67
C THR A 109 11.82 11.44 5.48
N VAL A 110 11.05 10.36 5.42
CA VAL A 110 9.83 10.17 6.20
C VAL A 110 10.20 9.73 7.61
N ASN A 111 9.83 10.55 8.58
CA ASN A 111 10.00 10.25 10.00
C ASN A 111 8.62 10.08 10.63
N PRO A 112 8.34 8.95 11.31
CA PRO A 112 7.03 8.67 11.89
C PRO A 112 6.47 9.84 12.70
N GLY A 113 5.27 10.30 12.32
CA GLY A 113 4.57 11.38 13.01
C GLY A 113 5.16 12.78 12.80
N LYS A 114 6.16 12.95 11.92
CA LYS A 114 6.76 14.25 11.60
C LYS A 114 6.65 14.52 10.10
N LYS A 115 6.08 15.68 9.76
CA LYS A 115 6.07 16.18 8.38
C LYS A 115 7.51 16.25 7.84
N PRO A 116 7.80 15.62 6.68
CA PRO A 116 9.15 15.57 6.14
C PRO A 116 9.59 16.90 5.51
N ASP A 117 10.89 17.06 5.34
CA ASP A 117 11.46 18.13 4.52
C ASP A 117 11.42 17.71 3.03
N PRO A 118 11.25 18.64 2.08
CA PRO A 118 11.28 18.32 0.66
C PRO A 118 12.72 18.11 0.16
N ARG A 119 12.89 17.22 -0.81
CA ARG A 119 14.19 16.99 -1.46
C ARG A 119 14.31 17.77 -2.78
N LEU A 120 15.55 17.95 -3.23
CA LEU A 120 15.87 18.68 -4.46
C LEU A 120 16.19 17.75 -5.64
N ASP A 121 16.73 16.57 -5.35
CA ASP A 121 17.20 15.56 -6.31
C ASP A 121 16.14 14.49 -6.59
N ASN A 122 16.20 13.83 -7.74
CA ASN A 122 15.30 12.71 -8.14
C ASN A 122 13.80 13.05 -8.01
N ARG A 123 13.38 14.30 -8.29
CA ARG A 123 11.97 14.76 -8.21
C ARG A 123 11.00 13.87 -8.95
N ASP A 124 11.37 13.39 -10.13
CA ASP A 124 10.51 12.55 -10.95
C ASP A 124 10.20 11.17 -10.35
N ASP A 125 10.97 10.71 -9.35
CA ASP A 125 10.65 9.51 -8.58
C ASP A 125 9.56 9.76 -7.51
N GLY A 126 9.09 10.99 -7.28
CA GLY A 126 8.03 11.26 -6.29
C GLY A 126 8.37 10.75 -4.88
N VAL A 127 7.45 10.03 -4.24
CA VAL A 127 7.71 9.34 -2.97
C VAL A 127 8.32 7.97 -3.27
N TYR A 128 9.62 7.78 -3.05
CA TYR A 128 10.33 6.57 -3.48
C TYR A 128 11.15 5.90 -2.38
N CYS A 129 11.94 4.90 -2.76
CA CYS A 129 12.66 3.99 -1.88
C CYS A 129 13.42 4.72 -0.77
N VAL A 130 14.26 5.70 -1.12
CA VAL A 130 15.12 6.37 -0.12
C VAL A 130 14.32 7.29 0.80
N SER A 131 13.24 7.89 0.30
CA SER A 131 12.36 8.75 1.10
C SER A 131 11.81 8.00 2.31
N CYS A 132 11.48 6.72 2.15
CA CYS A 132 10.94 5.91 3.24
C CYS A 132 12.02 5.10 3.98
N HIS A 133 12.98 4.52 3.25
CA HIS A 133 13.89 3.53 3.81
C HIS A 133 15.24 4.10 4.25
N LEU A 134 15.78 5.13 3.58
CA LEU A 134 17.13 5.57 3.87
C LEU A 134 17.13 6.57 5.03
N LYS A 135 17.87 6.24 6.10
CA LYS A 135 18.16 7.18 7.18
C LYS A 135 19.38 6.76 7.97
N ASP A 136 20.24 7.75 8.26
CA ASP A 136 21.50 7.60 8.98
C ASP A 136 22.42 6.54 8.34
N GLY A 137 22.57 6.60 7.00
CA GLY A 137 23.47 5.74 6.23
C GLY A 137 23.05 4.27 6.13
N ALA A 138 21.79 3.94 6.44
CA ALA A 138 21.28 2.57 6.39
C ALA A 138 19.86 2.50 5.83
N MET A 139 19.53 1.39 5.17
CA MET A 139 18.18 1.07 4.72
C MET A 139 17.38 0.45 5.86
N ARG A 140 16.41 1.20 6.35
CA ARG A 140 15.53 0.83 7.47
C ARG A 140 14.31 0.09 6.96
N GLY A 141 13.82 -0.86 7.73
CA GLY A 141 12.61 -1.58 7.36
C GLY A 141 12.13 -2.50 8.47
N PRO A 142 11.18 -3.40 8.17
CA PRO A 142 10.70 -4.37 9.15
C PRO A 142 11.72 -5.50 9.43
N TYR A 143 12.83 -5.57 8.71
CA TYR A 143 13.81 -6.63 8.91
C TYR A 143 15.22 -6.05 8.93
N ASP A 144 16.04 -6.54 9.84
CA ASP A 144 17.48 -6.39 9.78
C ASP A 144 18.08 -7.68 9.19
N LEU A 145 18.78 -7.56 8.06
CA LEU A 145 19.21 -8.70 7.26
C LEU A 145 20.64 -8.49 6.81
N PHE A 146 21.36 -9.59 6.59
CA PHE A 146 22.62 -9.49 5.87
C PHE A 146 22.40 -8.84 4.51
N SER A 147 23.13 -7.79 4.21
CA SER A 147 23.20 -7.20 2.87
C SER A 147 24.63 -6.76 2.65
N PRO A 148 25.32 -7.26 1.61
CA PRO A 148 26.67 -6.82 1.30
C PRO A 148 26.67 -5.37 0.77
N SER A 149 25.77 -5.05 -0.17
CA SER A 149 25.76 -3.77 -0.88
C SER A 149 25.46 -2.56 0.01
N HIS A 150 24.54 -2.67 0.98
CA HIS A 150 24.21 -1.55 1.88
C HIS A 150 23.80 -2.03 3.27
N PRO A 151 24.06 -1.27 4.35
CA PRO A 151 23.59 -1.61 5.68
C PRO A 151 22.06 -1.66 5.76
N THR A 152 21.52 -2.51 6.62
CA THR A 152 20.10 -2.54 6.99
C THR A 152 19.92 -2.29 8.47
N ARG A 153 18.72 -1.86 8.87
CA ARG A 153 18.32 -1.78 10.29
C ARG A 153 16.83 -2.07 10.44
N GLU A 154 16.48 -2.86 11.44
CA GLU A 154 15.07 -3.05 11.80
C GLU A 154 14.52 -1.84 12.55
N VAL A 155 13.33 -1.40 12.16
CA VAL A 155 12.60 -0.30 12.79
C VAL A 155 11.12 -0.69 12.91
N GLY A 156 10.60 -0.70 14.14
CA GLY A 156 9.26 -1.19 14.45
C GLY A 156 8.14 -0.36 13.81
N GLU A 157 8.38 0.91 13.56
CA GLU A 157 7.42 1.86 12.98
C GLU A 157 7.01 1.50 11.55
N PHE A 158 7.81 0.72 10.80
CA PHE A 158 7.42 0.18 9.49
C PHE A 158 6.23 -0.80 9.55
N ARG A 159 5.81 -1.20 10.75
CA ARG A 159 4.61 -2.02 10.99
C ARG A 159 3.45 -1.24 11.59
N LYS A 160 3.60 0.06 11.82
CA LYS A 160 2.63 0.92 12.53
C LYS A 160 2.11 2.04 11.63
N SER A 161 0.83 2.35 11.75
CA SER A 161 0.15 3.40 10.96
C SER A 161 0.78 4.80 11.10
N VAL A 162 1.42 5.10 12.23
CA VAL A 162 2.10 6.38 12.50
C VAL A 162 3.16 6.74 11.45
N PHE A 163 3.75 5.75 10.78
CA PHE A 163 4.68 6.00 9.68
C PHE A 163 4.00 6.76 8.53
N CYS A 164 2.79 6.34 8.16
CA CYS A 164 1.99 6.92 7.08
C CYS A 164 1.44 8.30 7.45
N GLY A 165 1.14 8.51 8.73
CA GLY A 165 0.62 9.78 9.27
C GLY A 165 1.56 10.98 9.12
N SER A 166 2.81 10.77 8.72
CA SER A 166 3.78 11.84 8.40
C SER A 166 3.36 12.68 7.19
N CYS A 167 2.61 12.08 6.26
CA CYS A 167 2.08 12.75 5.06
C CYS A 167 0.55 12.67 4.98
N HIS A 168 -0.04 11.60 5.52
CA HIS A 168 -1.49 11.36 5.55
C HIS A 168 -2.10 11.76 6.90
N GLU A 169 -1.86 13.00 7.33
CA GLU A 169 -2.18 13.48 8.68
C GLU A 169 -3.67 13.41 9.03
N LYS A 170 -4.55 13.91 8.15
CA LYS A 170 -6.01 13.89 8.32
C LYS A 170 -6.54 12.47 8.34
N THR A 171 -6.17 11.67 7.34
CA THR A 171 -6.58 10.26 7.25
C THR A 171 -6.11 9.47 8.48
N TYR A 172 -4.90 9.75 8.96
CA TYR A 172 -4.37 9.12 10.17
C TYR A 172 -5.15 9.52 11.42
N LYS A 173 -5.55 10.79 11.57
CA LYS A 173 -6.42 11.24 12.66
C LYS A 173 -7.78 10.55 12.63
N GLU A 174 -8.41 10.45 11.45
CA GLU A 174 -9.68 9.71 11.26
C GLU A 174 -9.52 8.24 11.69
N TRP A 175 -8.42 7.59 11.30
CA TRP A 175 -8.12 6.22 11.71
C TRP A 175 -7.88 6.09 13.22
N MET A 176 -7.25 7.07 13.86
CA MET A 176 -7.02 7.07 15.30
C MET A 176 -8.30 7.11 16.14
N GLU A 177 -9.41 7.59 15.56
CA GLU A 177 -10.74 7.63 16.18
C GLU A 177 -11.51 6.29 16.06
N THR A 178 -10.92 5.28 15.41
CA THR A 178 -11.51 3.94 15.24
C THR A 178 -11.00 2.92 16.27
N ASP A 179 -11.40 1.65 16.14
CA ASP A 179 -10.88 0.55 16.97
C ASP A 179 -9.37 0.31 16.81
N ARG A 180 -8.77 0.76 15.69
CA ARG A 180 -7.36 0.62 15.34
C ARG A 180 -6.87 -0.84 15.30
N GLU A 181 -7.76 -1.80 15.05
CA GLU A 181 -7.39 -3.23 14.96
C GLU A 181 -6.42 -3.52 13.81
N ARG A 182 -6.57 -2.80 12.70
CA ARG A 182 -5.77 -2.95 11.49
C ARG A 182 -4.88 -1.73 11.27
N SER A 183 -3.64 -1.96 10.87
CA SER A 183 -2.73 -0.88 10.49
C SER A 183 -2.94 -0.45 9.05
N CYS A 184 -2.54 0.79 8.69
CA CYS A 184 -2.56 1.24 7.30
C CYS A 184 -1.88 0.22 6.37
N GLN A 185 -0.74 -0.32 6.80
CA GLN A 185 0.04 -1.29 6.02
C GLN A 185 -0.67 -2.64 5.85
N SER A 186 -1.64 -3.04 6.68
CA SER A 186 -2.32 -4.32 6.48
C SER A 186 -3.24 -4.31 5.26
N CYS A 187 -3.84 -3.16 4.95
CA CYS A 187 -4.71 -2.98 3.78
C CYS A 187 -3.96 -2.38 2.59
N HIS A 188 -3.11 -1.38 2.83
CA HIS A 188 -2.41 -0.63 1.78
C HIS A 188 -0.99 -1.13 1.50
N MET A 189 -0.51 -2.16 2.20
CA MET A 189 0.75 -2.84 1.86
C MET A 189 0.64 -4.34 2.17
N PRO A 190 -0.35 -5.05 1.58
CA PRO A 190 -0.59 -6.45 1.88
C PRO A 190 0.70 -7.26 1.65
N ARG A 191 0.98 -8.18 2.56
CA ARG A 191 2.23 -8.95 2.54
C ARG A 191 2.04 -10.30 1.89
N VAL A 192 2.99 -10.68 1.07
CA VAL A 192 3.05 -12.00 0.42
C VAL A 192 4.40 -12.66 0.68
N MET A 193 4.41 -13.99 0.73
CA MET A 193 5.66 -14.73 0.91
C MET A 193 6.54 -14.64 -0.34
N GLY A 194 7.72 -14.04 -0.20
CA GLY A 194 8.64 -13.79 -1.31
C GLY A 194 10.09 -13.57 -0.87
N ARG A 195 10.99 -13.44 -1.84
CA ARG A 195 12.37 -12.97 -1.61
C ARG A 195 12.42 -11.46 -1.79
N LEU A 196 13.17 -10.77 -0.95
CA LEU A 196 13.35 -9.31 -1.05
C LEU A 196 14.16 -8.92 -2.28
N THR A 197 15.16 -9.71 -2.65
CA THR A 197 16.01 -9.48 -3.82
C THR A 197 15.75 -10.52 -4.91
N GLN A 198 15.93 -10.13 -6.16
CA GLN A 198 15.80 -10.96 -7.36
C GLN A 198 17.14 -11.17 -8.09
N LYS A 199 18.16 -10.32 -7.85
CA LYS A 199 19.49 -10.43 -8.47
C LYS A 199 20.18 -11.74 -8.09
N PHE A 200 20.55 -12.54 -9.08
CA PHE A 200 21.39 -13.71 -8.87
C PHE A 200 22.88 -13.30 -8.70
N PRO A 201 23.66 -13.93 -7.80
CA PRO A 201 23.28 -14.98 -6.85
C PRO A 201 22.74 -14.45 -5.50
N LEU A 202 22.72 -13.13 -5.29
CA LEU A 202 22.30 -12.49 -4.02
C LEU A 202 20.92 -12.95 -3.53
N SER A 203 19.99 -13.23 -4.44
CA SER A 203 18.64 -13.72 -4.13
C SER A 203 18.65 -15.09 -3.44
N LEU A 204 19.70 -15.88 -3.60
CA LEU A 204 19.86 -17.17 -2.93
C LEU A 204 20.36 -17.04 -1.49
N LEU A 205 20.95 -15.90 -1.12
CA LEU A 205 21.48 -15.67 0.23
C LEU A 205 20.38 -15.56 1.28
N HIS A 206 19.14 -15.28 0.87
CA HIS A 206 18.04 -15.02 1.80
C HIS A 206 16.89 -16.03 1.65
N ARG A 207 16.34 -16.43 2.80
CA ARG A 207 15.06 -17.16 2.86
C ARG A 207 13.90 -16.28 2.41
N LYS A 208 12.82 -16.92 1.95
CA LYS A 208 11.55 -16.23 1.71
C LYS A 208 10.99 -15.68 3.03
N ARG A 209 10.36 -14.51 2.98
CA ARG A 209 9.73 -13.80 4.11
C ARG A 209 8.46 -13.10 3.64
N GLN A 210 7.70 -12.56 4.58
CA GLN A 210 6.56 -11.69 4.28
C GLN A 210 7.07 -10.36 3.70
N VAL A 211 6.92 -10.16 2.39
CA VAL A 211 7.30 -8.96 1.65
C VAL A 211 6.06 -8.12 1.40
N ALA A 212 6.11 -6.85 1.77
CA ALA A 212 5.00 -5.93 1.58
C ALA A 212 4.88 -5.51 0.11
N ASP A 213 3.65 -5.46 -0.40
CA ASP A 213 3.35 -4.85 -1.68
C ASP A 213 3.50 -3.31 -1.60
N HIS A 214 4.30 -2.74 -2.49
CA HIS A 214 4.58 -1.31 -2.57
C HIS A 214 3.74 -0.62 -3.67
N SER A 215 2.66 -1.25 -4.13
CA SER A 215 1.73 -0.65 -5.07
C SER A 215 0.81 0.36 -4.39
N PHE A 216 0.72 0.28 -3.05
CA PHE A 216 -0.11 1.12 -2.18
C PHE A 216 -1.56 1.19 -2.71
N PRO A 217 -2.26 0.05 -2.83
CA PRO A 217 -3.56 0.01 -3.46
C PRO A 217 -4.51 0.95 -2.71
N HIS A 218 -5.23 1.80 -3.43
CA HIS A 218 -6.26 2.64 -2.82
C HIS A 218 -7.52 1.84 -2.41
N GLY A 219 -7.52 0.53 -2.67
CA GLY A 219 -8.65 -0.38 -2.49
C GLY A 219 -9.66 -0.27 -3.64
N GLU A 220 -10.12 -1.42 -4.14
CA GLU A 220 -11.39 -1.45 -4.88
C GLU A 220 -12.50 -1.17 -3.87
N ILE A 221 -13.46 -0.32 -4.24
CA ILE A 221 -14.58 -0.02 -3.36
C ILE A 221 -15.53 -1.20 -3.48
N ASP A 222 -15.33 -2.17 -2.59
CA ASP A 222 -16.26 -3.27 -2.40
C ASP A 222 -17.63 -2.71 -2.01
N PRO A 223 -18.72 -3.03 -2.75
CA PRO A 223 -20.08 -2.64 -2.40
C PRO A 223 -20.43 -2.97 -0.94
N ASP A 224 -19.86 -4.04 -0.37
CA ASP A 224 -20.10 -4.48 0.99
C ASP A 224 -19.44 -3.59 2.06
N ASN A 225 -18.64 -2.60 1.66
CA ASN A 225 -18.09 -1.60 2.58
C ASN A 225 -19.11 -0.50 2.92
N ILE A 226 -20.16 -0.32 2.12
CA ILE A 226 -21.17 0.72 2.29
C ILE A 226 -22.51 0.04 2.56
N LEU A 227 -23.05 0.21 3.78
CA LEU A 227 -24.44 -0.13 4.04
C LEU A 227 -25.33 0.95 3.42
N LEU A 228 -26.23 0.52 2.56
CA LEU A 228 -27.21 1.35 1.87
C LEU A 228 -28.60 0.88 2.27
N GLU A 229 -29.32 1.72 2.99
CA GLU A 229 -30.70 1.47 3.43
C GLU A 229 -31.58 2.63 2.97
N LEU A 230 -32.79 2.34 2.52
CA LEU A 230 -33.77 3.36 2.13
C LEU A 230 -35.11 3.03 2.75
N GLN A 231 -35.65 3.95 3.54
CA GLN A 231 -36.95 3.80 4.19
C GLN A 231 -37.94 4.79 3.62
N PHE A 232 -39.16 4.32 3.33
CA PHE A 232 -40.28 5.16 2.93
C PHE A 232 -41.24 5.35 4.09
N GLN A 233 -41.66 6.59 4.34
CA GLN A 233 -42.67 6.94 5.34
C GLN A 233 -43.58 8.01 4.77
N ASN A 234 -44.81 7.63 4.41
CA ASN A 234 -45.76 8.51 3.71
C ASN A 234 -45.10 9.14 2.46
N GLU A 235 -45.19 10.46 2.29
CA GLU A 235 -44.56 11.24 1.21
C GLU A 235 -43.10 11.63 1.52
N LYS A 236 -42.41 10.85 2.35
CA LYS A 236 -41.00 11.03 2.67
C LYS A 236 -40.21 9.75 2.40
N ALA A 237 -38.96 9.92 2.00
CA ALA A 237 -37.97 8.86 1.96
C ALA A 237 -36.74 9.28 2.78
N SER A 238 -36.03 8.32 3.34
CA SER A 238 -34.80 8.57 4.10
C SER A 238 -33.76 7.54 3.70
N LEU A 239 -32.72 8.01 3.01
CA LEU A 239 -31.58 7.20 2.61
C LEU A 239 -30.53 7.24 3.71
N SER A 240 -30.08 6.08 4.17
CA SER A 240 -29.00 5.93 5.14
C SER A 240 -27.78 5.34 4.46
N LEU A 241 -26.62 5.98 4.66
CA LEU A 241 -25.32 5.52 4.18
C LEU A 241 -24.39 5.32 5.36
N THR A 242 -23.82 4.12 5.49
CA THR A 242 -22.84 3.81 6.55
C THR A 242 -21.58 3.19 5.99
N ASN A 243 -20.41 3.74 6.34
CA ASN A 243 -19.14 3.08 6.11
C ASN A 243 -18.92 1.98 7.15
N LEU A 244 -19.02 0.71 6.74
CA LEU A 244 -18.99 -0.45 7.63
C LEU A 244 -17.60 -1.02 7.89
N LYS A 245 -16.71 -1.01 6.88
CA LYS A 245 -15.44 -1.79 6.92
C LYS A 245 -14.15 -0.98 6.72
N ILE A 246 -14.22 0.30 6.34
CA ILE A 246 -13.06 1.15 6.14
C ILE A 246 -12.78 2.00 7.40
N PRO A 247 -11.73 1.72 8.20
CA PRO A 247 -11.47 2.38 9.48
C PRO A 247 -10.82 3.77 9.31
N HIS A 248 -11.46 4.65 8.55
CA HIS A 248 -11.23 6.10 8.41
C HIS A 248 -12.44 6.69 7.65
N ALA A 249 -12.49 7.98 7.35
CA ALA A 249 -13.60 8.52 6.57
C ALA A 249 -13.60 7.99 5.13
N PHE A 250 -14.75 7.95 4.47
CA PHE A 250 -14.88 7.44 3.10
C PHE A 250 -15.74 8.36 2.21
N PRO A 251 -15.18 8.97 1.14
CA PRO A 251 -13.77 8.96 0.79
C PRO A 251 -12.95 9.87 1.72
N THR A 252 -11.67 9.54 1.92
CA THR A 252 -10.71 10.36 2.68
C THR A 252 -9.65 10.96 1.75
N ALA A 253 -9.12 12.12 2.12
CA ALA A 253 -7.98 12.76 1.48
C ALA A 253 -7.44 13.90 2.34
N ASP A 254 -6.12 13.98 2.43
CA ASP A 254 -5.40 15.15 2.93
C ASP A 254 -5.35 16.27 1.88
N ASN A 255 -5.08 15.88 0.63
CA ASN A 255 -5.03 16.74 -0.55
C ASN A 255 -5.71 16.03 -1.73
N GLY A 256 -6.09 16.78 -2.76
CA GLY A 256 -6.92 16.31 -3.87
C GLY A 256 -8.41 16.29 -3.53
N ASP A 257 -9.25 15.80 -4.45
CA ASP A 257 -10.72 15.87 -4.32
C ASP A 257 -11.41 14.58 -4.80
N PRO A 258 -11.23 13.45 -4.07
CA PRO A 258 -11.99 12.24 -4.34
C PRO A 258 -13.45 12.43 -3.92
N ARG A 259 -14.39 11.93 -4.72
CA ARG A 259 -15.83 12.14 -4.48
C ARG A 259 -16.62 10.85 -4.67
N LEU A 260 -17.64 10.65 -3.83
CA LEU A 260 -18.75 9.75 -4.14
C LEU A 260 -19.92 10.59 -4.64
N TYR A 261 -20.52 10.15 -5.73
CA TYR A 261 -21.75 10.67 -6.28
C TYR A 261 -22.84 9.65 -6.01
N VAL A 262 -23.88 10.05 -5.29
CA VAL A 262 -25.03 9.21 -5.00
C VAL A 262 -26.20 9.76 -5.79
N TYR A 263 -26.65 8.99 -6.78
CA TYR A 263 -27.79 9.32 -7.61
C TYR A 263 -28.99 8.51 -7.12
N ILE A 264 -30.10 9.18 -6.85
CA ILE A 264 -31.35 8.54 -6.44
C ILE A 264 -32.41 8.89 -7.47
N SER A 265 -32.98 7.89 -8.14
CA SER A 265 -34.14 8.05 -9.02
C SER A 265 -35.36 7.42 -8.35
N PHE A 266 -36.39 8.20 -8.11
CA PHE A 266 -37.68 7.74 -7.59
C PHE A 266 -38.62 7.45 -8.76
N LEU A 267 -39.12 6.22 -8.83
CA LEU A 267 -39.86 5.68 -9.96
C LEU A 267 -41.30 5.36 -9.55
N ASP A 268 -42.24 5.47 -10.50
CA ASP A 268 -43.61 5.02 -10.31
C ASP A 268 -43.79 3.51 -10.55
N ALA A 269 -45.05 3.04 -10.50
CA ALA A 269 -45.39 1.63 -10.73
C ALA A 269 -45.02 1.12 -12.13
N THR A 270 -45.00 2.00 -13.12
CA THR A 270 -44.66 1.66 -14.52
C THR A 270 -43.16 1.64 -14.77
N GLY A 271 -42.37 2.20 -13.82
CA GLY A 271 -40.92 2.35 -13.93
C GLY A 271 -40.51 3.70 -14.52
N GLU A 272 -41.44 4.63 -14.72
CA GLU A 272 -41.13 6.00 -15.17
C GLU A 272 -40.53 6.81 -14.01
N GLU A 273 -39.50 7.61 -14.31
CA GLU A 273 -38.89 8.49 -13.31
C GLU A 273 -39.84 9.64 -12.96
N VAL A 274 -40.23 9.69 -11.68
CA VAL A 274 -41.05 10.78 -11.13
C VAL A 274 -40.17 11.97 -10.75
N THR A 275 -39.05 11.68 -10.10
CA THR A 275 -38.06 12.68 -9.70
C THR A 275 -36.71 12.00 -9.42
N SER A 276 -35.63 12.78 -9.45
CA SER A 276 -34.31 12.31 -9.12
C SER A 276 -33.55 13.34 -8.28
N GLU A 277 -32.69 12.84 -7.41
CA GLU A 277 -31.88 13.58 -6.47
C GLU A 277 -30.41 13.17 -6.57
N LYS A 278 -29.52 14.04 -6.11
CA LYS A 278 -28.08 13.80 -6.19
C LYS A 278 -27.33 14.35 -4.99
N GLU A 279 -26.64 13.45 -4.31
CA GLU A 279 -25.73 13.80 -3.22
C GLU A 279 -24.25 13.70 -3.66
N ILE A 280 -23.42 14.58 -3.09
CA ILE A 280 -21.97 14.57 -3.30
C ILE A 280 -21.28 14.50 -1.94
N ILE A 281 -20.65 13.36 -1.70
CA ILE A 281 -19.89 13.05 -0.50
C ILE A 281 -18.40 13.26 -0.82
N ALA A 282 -17.75 14.18 -0.12
CA ALA A 282 -16.36 14.54 -0.36
C ALA A 282 -15.66 15.01 0.93
N PRO A 283 -14.37 14.66 1.14
CA PRO A 283 -13.64 15.05 2.33
C PRO A 283 -13.39 16.57 2.41
N GLN A 284 -13.33 17.27 1.28
CA GLN A 284 -13.16 18.73 1.20
C GLN A 284 -14.45 19.49 1.55
N LYS A 285 -15.59 18.80 1.55
CA LYS A 285 -16.89 19.34 1.97
C LYS A 285 -17.30 18.90 3.37
N GLU A 286 -16.44 18.15 4.06
CA GLU A 286 -16.72 17.57 5.37
C GLU A 286 -17.96 16.65 5.39
N THR A 287 -18.31 16.08 4.23
CA THR A 287 -19.46 15.18 4.08
C THR A 287 -19.07 13.71 3.97
N ALA A 288 -17.77 13.38 4.08
CA ALA A 288 -17.27 12.00 3.98
C ALA A 288 -17.94 11.07 5.00
N LEU A 289 -18.24 9.84 4.60
CA LEU A 289 -18.90 8.84 5.44
C LEU A 289 -17.95 8.42 6.56
N PRO A 290 -18.29 8.70 7.82
CA PRO A 290 -17.41 8.37 8.93
C PRO A 290 -17.52 6.90 9.36
N TRP A 291 -16.51 6.39 10.06
CA TRP A 291 -16.43 4.99 10.48
C TRP A 291 -17.63 4.53 11.32
N GLN A 292 -18.38 3.55 10.83
CA GLN A 292 -19.52 2.91 11.50
C GLN A 292 -20.62 3.88 11.97
N LYS A 293 -20.74 5.05 11.34
CA LYS A 293 -21.79 6.04 11.63
C LYS A 293 -22.65 6.24 10.39
N ALA A 294 -23.96 6.10 10.57
CA ALA A 294 -24.95 6.31 9.53
C ALA A 294 -25.15 7.82 9.27
N ILE A 295 -25.12 8.21 8.00
CA ILE A 295 -25.54 9.54 7.54
C ILE A 295 -26.87 9.41 6.83
N VAL A 296 -27.86 10.18 7.27
CA VAL A 296 -29.24 10.11 6.76
C VAL A 296 -29.54 11.32 5.88
N TYR A 297 -30.05 11.05 4.68
CA TYR A 297 -30.47 12.03 3.69
C TYR A 297 -31.99 11.96 3.53
N PRO A 298 -32.74 12.99 3.99
CA PRO A 298 -34.19 13.02 3.90
C PRO A 298 -34.64 13.60 2.56
N TYR A 299 -35.65 12.99 1.95
CA TYR A 299 -36.27 13.44 0.70
C TYR A 299 -37.78 13.56 0.85
N ARG A 300 -38.39 14.47 0.10
CA ARG A 300 -39.83 14.47 -0.14
C ARG A 300 -40.09 13.71 -1.42
N VAL A 301 -41.00 12.75 -1.38
CA VAL A 301 -41.32 11.88 -2.52
C VAL A 301 -42.79 12.02 -2.88
N ASN A 302 -43.07 11.90 -4.17
CA ASN A 302 -44.44 11.97 -4.67
C ASN A 302 -45.25 10.77 -4.16
N ALA A 303 -46.55 10.96 -3.94
CA ALA A 303 -47.46 9.87 -3.59
C ALA A 303 -47.42 8.69 -4.59
N LYS A 304 -47.14 8.95 -5.87
CA LYS A 304 -47.01 7.95 -6.95
C LYS A 304 -45.72 7.14 -6.95
N THR A 305 -44.73 7.52 -6.14
CA THR A 305 -43.45 6.81 -6.08
C THR A 305 -43.66 5.41 -5.49
N GLU A 306 -43.27 4.37 -6.21
CA GLU A 306 -43.38 2.96 -5.77
C GLU A 306 -42.01 2.29 -5.64
N LYS A 307 -41.00 2.81 -6.33
CA LYS A 307 -39.63 2.27 -6.31
C LYS A 307 -38.61 3.40 -6.22
N ALA A 308 -37.41 3.06 -5.78
CA ALA A 308 -36.26 3.92 -5.93
C ALA A 308 -35.06 3.11 -6.42
N ARG A 309 -34.28 3.72 -7.31
CA ARG A 309 -33.00 3.20 -7.78
C ARG A 309 -31.90 4.11 -7.27
N VAL A 310 -30.96 3.55 -6.53
CA VAL A 310 -29.80 4.27 -6.01
C VAL A 310 -28.53 3.76 -6.70
N SER A 311 -27.77 4.67 -7.31
CA SER A 311 -26.47 4.39 -7.91
C SER A 311 -25.39 5.20 -7.21
N ILE A 312 -24.35 4.52 -6.73
CA ILE A 312 -23.16 5.15 -6.14
C ILE A 312 -22.01 5.03 -7.13
N GLN A 313 -21.40 6.17 -7.44
CA GLN A 313 -20.22 6.25 -8.30
C GLN A 313 -19.07 6.94 -7.57
N TYR A 314 -17.86 6.41 -7.74
CA TYR A 314 -16.65 6.98 -7.18
C TYR A 314 -15.79 7.64 -8.25
N LYS A 315 -15.32 8.85 -7.95
CA LYS A 315 -14.31 9.56 -8.73
C LYS A 315 -13.06 9.72 -7.86
N PRO A 316 -11.93 9.06 -8.19
CA PRO A 316 -10.69 9.29 -7.47
C PRO A 316 -10.14 10.69 -7.76
N ALA A 317 -9.28 11.21 -6.88
CA ALA A 317 -8.71 12.56 -7.01
C ALA A 317 -7.87 12.77 -8.29
N TRP A 318 -7.47 11.67 -8.93
CA TRP A 318 -6.54 11.69 -10.07
C TRP A 318 -7.14 11.23 -11.39
N SER A 319 -8.47 11.16 -11.48
CA SER A 319 -9.17 10.87 -12.72
C SER A 319 -10.42 11.75 -12.83
N LYS A 320 -10.79 12.05 -14.07
CA LYS A 320 -12.09 12.66 -14.39
C LYS A 320 -13.19 11.60 -14.52
N GLU A 321 -12.81 10.34 -14.70
CA GLU A 321 -13.75 9.23 -14.85
C GLU A 321 -14.38 8.84 -13.52
N LYS A 322 -15.69 8.57 -13.57
CA LYS A 322 -16.44 7.99 -12.47
C LYS A 322 -16.56 6.49 -12.71
N LYS A 323 -16.29 5.71 -11.68
CA LYS A 323 -16.53 4.27 -11.68
C LYS A 323 -17.78 3.97 -10.87
N GLU A 324 -18.67 3.18 -11.43
CA GLU A 324 -19.81 2.67 -10.67
C GLU A 324 -19.29 1.74 -9.56
N VAL A 325 -19.80 1.97 -8.35
CA VAL A 325 -19.47 1.19 -7.15
C VAL A 325 -20.60 0.22 -6.87
N LEU A 326 -21.84 0.73 -6.79
CA LEU A 326 -23.00 -0.09 -6.49
C LEU A 326 -24.25 0.50 -7.15
N VAL A 327 -25.17 -0.37 -7.53
CA VAL A 327 -26.55 -0.01 -7.90
C VAL A 327 -27.49 -0.90 -7.11
N ARG A 328 -28.49 -0.31 -6.47
CA ARG A 328 -29.52 -1.05 -5.71
C ARG A 328 -30.88 -0.46 -5.98
N GLU A 329 -31.87 -1.34 -6.10
CA GLU A 329 -33.27 -0.97 -6.24
C GLU A 329 -34.00 -1.30 -4.94
N PHE A 330 -34.90 -0.40 -4.57
CA PHE A 330 -35.72 -0.48 -3.37
C PHE A 330 -37.18 -0.38 -3.77
N GLN A 331 -38.03 -1.14 -3.09
CA GLN A 331 -39.46 -1.12 -3.30
C GLN A 331 -40.14 -0.47 -2.10
N ARG A 332 -41.09 0.42 -2.36
CA ARG A 332 -41.86 1.08 -1.30
C ARG A 332 -42.71 0.02 -0.59
N GLY A 333 -42.54 -0.10 0.73
CA GLY A 333 -43.19 -1.12 1.55
C GLY A 333 -42.29 -2.30 1.95
N ASP A 334 -41.15 -2.49 1.27
CA ASP A 334 -40.10 -3.40 1.73
C ASP A 334 -39.13 -2.64 2.63
N ASN A 335 -39.26 -2.83 3.94
CA ASN A 335 -38.34 -2.28 4.94
C ASN A 335 -37.12 -3.20 5.12
N ARG A 336 -36.26 -3.36 4.10
CA ARG A 336 -34.96 -4.05 4.24
C ARG A 336 -33.85 -3.41 3.42
#